data_AF-A0A4Y2FDC4-F1
#
_entry.id   AF-A0A4Y2FDC4-F1
#
_cell.length_a   1.000
_cell.length_b   1.000
_cell.length_c   1.000
_cell.angle_alpha   90.00
_cell.angle_beta   90.00
_cell.angle_gamma   90.00
#
_symmetry.space_group_name_H-M   'P 1'
#
loop_
_entity.id
_entity.type
_entity.pdbx_description
1 polymer ?
#
loop_
_entity_poly.entity_id
_entity_poly.type
_entity_poly.pdbx_seq_one_letter_code
_entity_poly.pdbx_strand_id
1 'polypeptide(L)'
;MQPLVVNSSTPVQYCGFISQVQNIDDCLRKFWEVETINEPEKMLSEEEEFCEHHYKTTHEHDETGRLSRDEAMKNLYQEYLDLGHMEKVHDVKSASSLCYYLPHHGVFRPEITTKKLRVVFNASSPTTSGSRLNDHLLKGLVKEDIFEILTRFRKHKFAFTVDIQKMYRQILIDPAQHDLLRII
;
A
#
# COMPACT_ATOMS: atom_id res chain seq x y z
N MET A 1 -21.55 -53.28 22.37
CA MET A 1 -20.54 -52.20 22.23
C MET A 1 -20.96 -51.06 23.13
N GLN A 2 -20.17 -50.76 24.15
CA GLN A 2 -20.39 -49.64 25.07
C GLN A 2 -19.86 -48.34 24.43
N PRO A 3 -20.47 -47.16 24.64
CA PRO A 3 -19.86 -45.90 24.27
C PRO A 3 -18.77 -45.50 25.27
N LEU A 4 -17.63 -45.07 24.74
CA LEU A 4 -16.54 -44.47 25.50
C LEU A 4 -16.95 -43.07 26.00
N VAL A 5 -16.95 -42.90 27.31
CA VAL A 5 -17.04 -41.61 27.99
C VAL A 5 -15.69 -40.92 27.86
N VAL A 6 -15.64 -39.77 27.20
CA VAL A 6 -14.51 -38.84 27.28
C VAL A 6 -14.95 -37.64 28.12
N ASN A 7 -14.64 -37.71 29.41
CA ASN A 7 -14.61 -36.53 30.28
C ASN A 7 -13.21 -35.93 30.21
N SER A 8 -13.07 -34.78 29.56
CA SER A 8 -11.97 -33.85 29.85
C SER A 8 -12.56 -32.46 30.04
N SER A 9 -12.65 -32.11 31.31
CA SER A 9 -13.00 -30.81 31.88
C SER A 9 -11.95 -29.76 31.53
N THR A 10 -12.13 -29.07 30.42
CA THR A 10 -11.60 -27.71 30.26
C THR A 10 -12.78 -26.75 30.35
N PRO A 11 -12.77 -25.75 31.26
CA PRO A 11 -13.74 -24.68 31.20
C PRO A 11 -13.44 -23.91 29.92
N VAL A 12 -14.27 -24.07 28.89
CA VAL A 12 -14.30 -23.10 27.80
C VAL A 12 -14.81 -21.80 28.42
N GLN A 13 -13.88 -20.90 28.75
CA GLN A 13 -14.22 -19.53 29.08
C GLN A 13 -14.76 -18.87 27.82
N TYR A 14 -16.08 -18.94 27.65
CA TYR A 14 -16.76 -17.94 26.85
C TYR A 14 -16.73 -16.65 27.65
N CYS A 15 -15.89 -15.71 27.23
CA CYS A 15 -16.01 -14.32 27.66
C CYS A 15 -17.28 -13.76 27.02
N GLY A 16 -18.41 -13.95 27.71
CA GLY A 16 -19.65 -13.28 27.42
C GLY A 16 -19.85 -12.16 28.42
N PHE A 17 -19.62 -10.92 28.02
CA PHE A 17 -20.29 -9.69 28.45
C PHE A 17 -19.96 -8.66 27.37
N ILE A 18 -20.92 -8.03 26.68
CA ILE A 18 -21.92 -7.13 27.28
C ILE A 18 -23.32 -7.41 26.72
N SER A 19 -24.23 -7.76 27.64
CA SER A 19 -25.67 -7.55 27.50
C SER A 19 -25.95 -6.06 27.68
N GLN A 20 -26.12 -5.38 26.55
CA GLN A 20 -26.93 -4.17 26.30
C GLN A 20 -26.44 -3.70 24.95
N VAL A 21 -27.19 -4.04 23.90
CA VAL A 21 -26.91 -3.55 22.56
C VAL A 21 -27.14 -2.04 22.60
N GLN A 22 -26.10 -1.26 22.91
CA GLN A 22 -26.00 0.06 22.30
C GLN A 22 -25.93 -0.21 20.80
N ASN A 23 -26.73 0.52 20.03
CA ASN A 23 -26.78 0.38 18.58
C ASN A 23 -25.33 0.35 18.06
N ILE A 24 -25.00 -0.57 17.16
CA ILE A 24 -23.63 -0.69 16.63
C ILE A 24 -23.17 0.63 15.99
N ASP A 25 -24.11 1.40 15.44
CA ASP A 25 -23.88 2.76 14.95
C ASP A 25 -23.45 3.70 16.07
N ASP A 26 -23.96 3.54 17.30
CA ASP A 26 -23.54 4.32 18.46
C ASP A 26 -22.16 3.90 18.96
N CYS A 27 -21.80 2.61 18.87
CA CYS A 27 -20.46 2.14 19.21
C CYS A 27 -19.41 2.60 18.19
N LEU A 28 -19.72 2.54 16.90
CA LEU A 28 -18.86 3.04 15.83
C LEU A 28 -18.78 4.56 15.85
N ARG A 29 -19.90 5.25 16.08
CA ARG A 29 -19.92 6.70 16.28
C ARG A 29 -19.09 7.10 17.48
N LYS A 30 -19.16 6.42 18.63
CA LYS A 30 -18.30 6.73 19.78
C LYS A 30 -16.82 6.39 19.52
N PHE A 31 -16.54 5.32 18.79
CA PHE A 31 -15.17 4.98 18.39
C PHE A 31 -14.57 6.07 17.49
N TRP A 32 -15.33 6.50 16.47
CA TRP A 32 -14.93 7.56 15.56
C TRP A 32 -15.06 8.96 16.17
N GLU A 33 -15.97 9.27 17.08
CA GLU A 33 -16.04 10.56 17.81
C GLU A 33 -14.87 10.70 18.81
N VAL A 34 -14.31 9.58 19.30
CA VAL A 34 -13.08 9.57 20.09
C VAL A 34 -11.83 9.77 19.20
N GLU A 35 -11.87 9.36 17.93
CA GLU A 35 -10.78 9.59 16.95
C GLU A 35 -10.96 10.84 16.07
N THR A 36 -12.17 11.42 16.01
CA THR A 36 -12.48 12.60 15.21
C THR A 36 -12.52 13.80 16.14
N ILE A 37 -11.35 14.35 16.42
CA ILE A 37 -11.26 15.70 16.97
C ILE A 37 -11.86 16.62 15.91
N ASN A 38 -12.93 17.36 16.26
CA ASN A 38 -13.46 18.43 15.43
C ASN A 38 -12.33 19.43 15.16
N GLU A 39 -11.74 19.41 13.97
CA GLU A 39 -10.83 20.47 13.54
C GLU A 39 -11.63 21.70 13.09
N PRO A 40 -11.55 22.84 13.79
CA PRO A 40 -11.66 24.13 13.13
C PRO A 40 -10.37 24.36 12.32
N GLU A 41 -10.51 24.70 11.03
CA GLU A 41 -9.46 25.15 10.09
C GLU A 41 -8.06 24.51 10.28
N LYS A 42 -7.83 23.39 9.60
CA LYS A 42 -6.56 22.68 9.33
C LYS A 42 -5.28 23.43 9.75
N MET A 43 -4.98 23.38 11.05
CA MET A 43 -3.61 23.41 11.55
C MET A 43 -3.15 21.96 11.53
N LEU A 44 -2.06 21.66 10.81
CA LEU A 44 -1.46 20.33 10.79
C LEU A 44 -1.30 19.87 12.24
N SER A 45 -1.76 18.66 12.56
CA SER A 45 -1.64 18.15 13.93
C SER A 45 -0.16 18.04 14.31
N GLU A 46 0.18 18.07 15.61
CA GLU A 46 1.57 17.86 16.05
C GLU A 46 2.17 16.55 15.49
N GLU A 47 1.32 15.54 15.26
CA GLU A 47 1.70 14.27 14.64
C GLU A 47 1.91 14.38 13.12
N GLU A 48 1.10 15.18 12.42
CA GLU A 48 1.27 15.48 10.99
C GLU A 48 2.50 16.37 10.76
N GLU A 49 2.71 17.39 11.61
CA GLU A 49 3.93 18.19 11.62
C GLU A 49 5.15 17.32 11.95
N PHE A 50 5.03 16.41 12.92
CA PHE A 50 6.08 15.43 13.21
C PHE A 50 6.33 14.51 12.03
N CYS A 51 5.29 14.00 11.36
CA CYS A 51 5.45 13.13 10.19
C CYS A 51 6.04 13.88 9.00
N GLU A 52 5.64 15.12 8.76
CA GLU A 52 6.17 15.96 7.69
C GLU A 52 7.60 16.43 8.00
N HIS A 53 7.89 16.76 9.27
CA HIS A 53 9.23 17.07 9.74
C HIS A 53 10.13 15.84 9.68
N HIS A 54 9.67 14.68 10.17
CA HIS A 54 10.38 13.41 10.07
C HIS A 54 10.60 13.02 8.61
N TYR A 55 9.62 13.22 7.74
CA TYR A 55 9.79 13.02 6.30
C TYR A 55 10.87 13.96 5.75
N LYS A 56 10.78 15.27 5.96
CA LYS A 56 11.75 16.27 5.48
C LYS A 56 13.16 16.08 6.06
N THR A 57 13.26 15.64 7.31
CA THR A 57 14.53 15.48 8.04
C THR A 57 15.17 14.12 7.78
N THR A 58 14.38 13.07 7.56
CA THR A 58 14.87 11.69 7.30
C THR A 58 14.94 11.36 5.80
N HIS A 59 14.29 12.15 4.94
CA HIS A 59 14.39 12.03 3.48
C HIS A 59 15.23 13.18 2.94
N GLU A 60 16.54 12.94 2.83
CA GLU A 60 17.44 13.86 2.14
C GLU A 60 17.16 13.79 0.62
N HIS A 61 16.79 14.93 0.06
CA HIS A 61 16.97 15.18 -1.36
C HIS A 61 18.42 15.63 -1.56
N ASP A 62 19.23 14.86 -2.29
CA ASP A 62 20.49 15.37 -2.84
C ASP A 62 20.20 16.61 -3.71
N GLU A 63 21.17 17.50 -3.86
CA GLU A 63 21.07 18.82 -4.52
C GLU A 63 20.61 18.73 -6.00
N THR A 64 20.57 17.51 -6.55
CA THR A 64 20.10 17.19 -7.91
C THR A 64 18.78 16.43 -7.97
N GLY A 65 18.21 16.02 -6.83
CA GLY A 65 16.94 15.30 -6.72
C GLY A 65 16.88 13.97 -7.50
N ARG A 66 18.03 13.46 -7.99
CA ARG A 66 18.10 12.31 -8.88
C ARG A 66 19.04 11.24 -8.34
N LEU A 67 18.47 10.22 -7.70
CA LEU A 67 19.12 8.95 -7.33
C LEU A 67 19.47 8.07 -8.56
N SER A 68 19.63 8.67 -9.75
CA SER A 68 19.91 7.95 -11.01
C SER A 68 21.31 7.33 -11.06
N ARG A 69 22.15 7.59 -10.07
CA ARG A 69 23.58 7.21 -10.06
C ARG A 69 24.01 6.30 -8.91
N ASP A 70 23.06 5.81 -8.11
CA ASP A 70 23.35 4.88 -7.01
C ASP A 70 23.36 3.43 -7.50
N GLU A 71 24.38 2.68 -7.05
CA GLU A 71 24.50 1.24 -7.31
C GLU A 71 23.27 0.45 -6.86
N ALA A 72 22.61 0.90 -5.79
CA ALA A 72 21.36 0.32 -5.30
C ALA A 72 20.20 0.46 -6.31
N MET A 73 20.07 1.61 -6.99
CA MET A 73 19.04 1.82 -8.01
C MET A 73 19.32 0.98 -9.25
N LYS A 74 20.59 0.90 -9.66
CA LYS A 74 21.02 0.03 -10.77
C LYS A 74 20.71 -1.44 -10.49
N ASN A 75 21.03 -1.93 -9.29
CA ASN A 75 20.75 -3.30 -8.89
C ASN A 75 19.24 -3.58 -8.86
N LEU A 76 18.43 -2.60 -8.43
CA LEU A 76 16.98 -2.70 -8.47
C LEU A 76 16.47 -2.82 -9.90
N TYR A 77 16.93 -2.00 -10.85
CA TYR A 77 16.51 -2.13 -12.24
C TYR A 77 16.96 -3.43 -12.89
N GLN A 78 18.15 -3.91 -12.53
CA GLN A 78 18.60 -5.22 -12.98
C GLN A 78 17.68 -6.33 -12.45
N GLU A 79 17.26 -6.29 -11.17
CA GLU A 79 16.27 -7.21 -10.61
C GLU A 79 14.94 -7.17 -11.39
N TYR A 80 14.49 -5.99 -11.83
CA TYR A 80 13.27 -5.88 -12.63
C TYR A 80 13.42 -6.52 -14.02
N LEU A 81 14.56 -6.31 -14.69
CA LEU A 81 14.87 -6.90 -16.00
C LEU A 81 15.00 -8.43 -15.91
N ASP A 82 15.75 -8.93 -14.92
CA ASP A 82 16.01 -10.36 -14.73
C ASP A 82 14.73 -11.13 -14.42
N LEU A 83 13.78 -10.49 -13.73
CA LEU A 83 12.47 -11.05 -13.43
C LEU A 83 11.45 -10.85 -14.57
N GLY A 84 11.80 -10.18 -15.66
CA GLY A 84 10.88 -9.88 -16.76
C GLY A 84 9.76 -8.90 -16.40
N HIS A 85 9.94 -8.10 -15.33
CA HIS A 85 8.97 -7.09 -14.89
C HIS A 85 9.19 -5.72 -15.56
N MET A 86 10.21 -5.59 -16.38
CA MET A 86 10.56 -4.38 -17.12
C MET A 86 11.26 -4.77 -18.41
N GLU A 87 11.11 -3.95 -19.44
CA GLU A 87 11.85 -4.08 -20.69
C GLU A 87 12.41 -2.74 -21.14
N LYS A 88 13.39 -2.77 -22.04
CA LYS A 88 13.96 -1.55 -22.62
C LYS A 88 13.05 -1.07 -23.75
N VAL A 89 12.70 0.20 -23.74
CA VAL A 89 11.98 0.84 -24.85
C VAL A 89 12.93 0.96 -26.04
N HIS A 90 12.62 0.29 -27.15
CA HIS A 90 13.49 0.23 -28.33
C HIS A 90 13.36 1.42 -29.28
N ASP A 91 12.17 2.04 -29.37
CA ASP A 91 11.92 3.11 -30.34
C ASP A 91 11.06 4.23 -29.75
N VAL A 92 11.73 5.27 -29.25
CA VAL A 92 11.06 6.46 -28.68
C VAL A 92 10.29 7.24 -29.75
N LYS A 93 10.66 7.10 -31.04
CA LYS A 93 10.06 7.82 -32.16
C LYS A 93 8.84 7.11 -32.77
N SER A 94 8.72 5.81 -32.56
CA SER A 94 7.53 5.02 -32.90
C SER A 94 6.57 4.85 -31.72
N ALA A 95 6.75 5.64 -30.65
CA ALA A 95 5.86 5.60 -29.50
C ALA A 95 4.41 5.79 -29.96
N SER A 96 3.53 4.93 -29.45
CA SER A 96 2.09 5.14 -29.50
C SER A 96 1.77 6.61 -29.22
N SER A 97 0.79 7.17 -29.91
CA SER A 97 0.29 8.53 -29.62
C SER A 97 -0.12 8.70 -28.16
N LEU A 98 -0.38 7.57 -27.47
CA LEU A 98 -0.64 7.48 -26.05
C LEU A 98 0.59 6.87 -25.34
N CYS A 99 1.43 7.74 -24.78
CA CYS A 99 2.55 7.35 -23.93
C CYS A 99 2.64 8.24 -22.69
N TYR A 100 3.10 7.69 -21.58
CA TYR A 100 3.25 8.40 -20.32
C TYR A 100 4.54 7.98 -19.61
N TYR A 101 5.29 8.97 -19.12
CA TYR A 101 6.51 8.76 -18.36
C TYR A 101 6.22 9.01 -16.88
N LEU A 102 6.29 7.95 -16.07
CA LEU A 102 6.16 7.97 -14.61
C LEU A 102 7.45 8.49 -13.98
N PRO A 103 7.42 9.65 -13.30
CA PRO A 103 8.48 10.04 -12.40
C PRO A 103 8.62 8.99 -11.31
N HIS A 104 9.86 8.69 -10.91
CA HIS A 104 10.12 7.77 -9.83
C HIS A 104 11.27 8.25 -8.96
N HIS A 105 11.29 7.79 -7.72
CA HIS A 105 12.40 8.05 -6.81
C HIS A 105 12.59 6.88 -5.85
N GLY A 106 13.82 6.74 -5.37
CA GLY A 106 14.18 5.78 -4.35
C GLY A 106 13.83 6.30 -2.96
N VAL A 107 13.32 5.41 -2.11
CA VAL A 107 13.02 5.69 -0.69
C VAL A 107 13.79 4.69 0.17
N PHE A 108 14.56 5.22 1.12
CA PHE A 108 15.27 4.46 2.14
C PHE A 108 14.49 4.50 3.45
N ARG A 109 14.48 3.39 4.19
CA ARG A 109 14.02 3.35 5.58
C ARG A 109 15.22 3.03 6.46
N PRO A 110 15.80 4.01 7.17
CA PRO A 110 17.04 3.81 7.91
C PRO A 110 16.91 2.87 9.12
N GLU A 111 15.68 2.65 9.61
CA GLU A 111 15.42 1.92 10.87
C GLU A 111 15.31 0.39 10.72
N ILE A 112 15.39 -0.16 9.51
CA ILE A 112 15.29 -1.61 9.27
C ILE A 112 16.66 -2.15 8.87
N THR A 113 17.14 -3.18 9.58
CA THR A 113 18.43 -3.85 9.39
C THR A 113 18.67 -4.31 7.95
N THR A 114 17.61 -4.62 7.20
CA THR A 114 17.65 -4.85 5.76
C THR A 114 17.48 -3.52 5.02
N LYS A 115 18.58 -2.85 4.69
CA LYS A 115 18.64 -1.60 3.89
C LYS A 115 18.15 -1.78 2.44
N LYS A 116 16.94 -2.30 2.22
CA LYS A 116 16.41 -2.54 0.87
C LYS A 116 15.79 -1.25 0.33
N LEU A 117 16.40 -0.70 -0.71
CA LEU A 117 15.85 0.40 -1.51
C LEU A 117 14.45 0.02 -2.02
N ARG A 118 13.49 0.93 -1.85
CA ARG A 118 12.17 0.83 -2.48
C ARG A 118 12.05 1.94 -3.53
N VAL A 119 11.41 1.65 -4.66
CA VAL A 119 11.12 2.68 -5.68
C VAL A 119 9.64 3.02 -5.62
N VAL A 120 9.36 4.32 -5.64
CA VAL A 120 8.01 4.88 -5.71
C VAL A 120 7.80 5.43 -7.11
N PHE A 121 6.77 4.97 -7.80
CA PHE A 121 6.33 5.49 -9.10
C PHE A 121 5.17 6.46 -8.90
N ASN A 122 5.29 7.67 -9.45
CA ASN A 122 4.31 8.74 -9.24
C ASN A 122 3.37 8.93 -10.45
N ALA A 123 2.19 8.32 -10.38
CA ALA A 123 1.14 8.48 -11.39
C ALA A 123 0.28 9.75 -11.21
N SER A 124 0.56 10.55 -10.17
CA SER A 124 -0.14 11.81 -9.86
C SER A 124 0.63 13.06 -10.29
N SER A 125 1.82 12.91 -10.88
CA SER A 125 2.57 14.03 -11.44
C SER A 125 1.87 14.58 -12.69
N PRO A 126 1.71 15.90 -12.83
CA PRO A 126 1.15 16.47 -14.05
C PRO A 126 2.11 16.29 -15.24
N THR A 127 1.56 15.94 -16.38
CA THR A 127 2.29 15.95 -17.67
C THR A 127 2.40 17.37 -18.23
N THR A 128 3.13 17.52 -19.33
CA THR A 128 3.19 18.78 -20.10
C THR A 128 1.82 19.24 -20.60
N SER A 129 0.85 18.33 -20.74
CA SER A 129 -0.54 18.66 -21.06
C SER A 129 -1.40 19.04 -19.85
N GLY A 130 -0.83 19.00 -18.63
CA GLY A 130 -1.50 19.33 -17.37
C GLY A 130 -2.35 18.20 -16.78
N SER A 131 -2.45 17.05 -17.45
CA SER A 131 -3.21 15.88 -16.97
C SER A 131 -2.32 14.85 -16.27
N ARG A 132 -2.87 14.08 -15.33
CA ARG A 132 -2.17 13.03 -14.57
C ARG A 132 -2.63 11.66 -15.06
N LEU A 133 -1.78 10.64 -14.95
CA LEU A 133 -2.18 9.28 -15.34
C LEU A 133 -3.40 8.81 -14.51
N ASN A 134 -3.39 9.05 -13.20
CA ASN A 134 -4.49 8.66 -12.31
C ASN A 134 -5.85 9.29 -12.65
N ASP A 135 -5.88 10.41 -13.38
CA ASP A 135 -7.13 11.06 -13.80
C ASP A 135 -7.81 10.30 -14.95
N HIS A 136 -7.03 9.52 -15.71
CA HIS A 136 -7.49 8.76 -16.88
C HIS A 136 -7.70 7.27 -16.60
N LEU A 137 -7.23 6.77 -15.45
CA LEU A 137 -7.39 5.37 -15.06
C LEU A 137 -8.79 5.13 -14.47
N LEU A 138 -9.43 4.04 -14.88
CA LEU A 138 -10.67 3.59 -14.27
C LEU A 138 -10.39 3.14 -12.83
N LYS A 139 -11.19 3.66 -11.89
CA LYS A 139 -11.15 3.22 -10.50
C LYS A 139 -11.75 1.81 -10.43
N GLY A 140 -10.94 0.86 -9.97
CA GLY A 140 -11.42 -0.49 -9.68
C GLY A 140 -12.49 -0.48 -8.58
N LEU A 141 -13.38 -1.46 -8.62
CA LEU A 141 -14.32 -1.69 -7.52
C LEU A 141 -13.55 -2.37 -6.38
N VAL A 142 -13.20 -1.62 -5.33
CA VAL A 142 -12.70 -2.21 -4.08
C VAL A 142 -13.93 -2.77 -3.36
N LYS A 143 -14.14 -4.08 -3.49
CA LYS A 143 -15.46 -4.69 -3.27
C LYS A 143 -15.73 -5.28 -1.88
N GLU A 144 -14.73 -5.36 -1.01
CA GLU A 144 -14.94 -6.00 0.30
C GLU A 144 -14.85 -4.98 1.43
N ASP A 145 -15.90 -4.95 2.26
CA ASP A 145 -15.95 -4.16 3.47
C ASP A 145 -14.90 -4.69 4.46
N ILE A 146 -14.01 -3.81 4.92
CA ILE A 146 -12.98 -4.13 5.90
C ILE A 146 -13.60 -4.74 7.16
N PHE A 147 -14.79 -4.27 7.58
CA PHE A 147 -15.50 -4.80 8.73
C PHE A 147 -15.93 -6.26 8.52
N GLU A 148 -16.43 -6.59 7.32
CA GLU A 148 -16.80 -7.96 6.96
C GLU A 148 -15.57 -8.87 6.93
N ILE A 149 -14.44 -8.39 6.37
CA ILE A 149 -13.17 -9.11 6.36
C ILE A 149 -12.71 -9.40 7.80
N LEU A 150 -12.66 -8.39 8.66
CA LEU A 150 -12.21 -8.53 10.04
C LEU A 150 -13.12 -9.44 10.87
N THR A 151 -14.43 -9.37 10.66
CA THR A 151 -15.41 -10.22 11.34
C THR A 151 -15.24 -11.69 10.94
N ARG A 152 -15.08 -11.98 9.64
CA ARG A 152 -14.78 -13.34 9.15
C ARG A 152 -13.45 -13.86 9.71
N PHE A 153 -12.42 -13.01 9.75
CA PHE A 153 -11.10 -13.36 10.29
C PHE A 153 -11.16 -13.76 11.78
N ARG A 154 -11.97 -13.06 12.58
CA ARG A 154 -12.14 -13.33 14.03
C ARG A 154 -13.07 -14.52 14.35
N LYS A 155 -13.79 -15.06 13.37
CA LYS A 155 -14.77 -16.15 13.58
C LYS A 155 -14.12 -17.48 13.98
N HIS A 156 -12.86 -17.69 13.60
CA HIS A 156 -12.17 -18.96 13.81
C HIS A 156 -11.10 -18.84 14.90
N LYS A 157 -10.88 -19.93 15.63
CA LYS A 157 -9.89 -20.01 16.73
C LYS A 157 -8.45 -19.86 16.24
N PHE A 158 -8.19 -20.23 14.98
CA PHE A 158 -6.88 -20.18 14.37
C PHE A 158 -6.98 -19.42 13.04
N ALA A 159 -5.99 -18.57 12.80
CA ALA A 159 -5.87 -17.82 11.56
C ALA A 159 -4.45 -17.97 11.02
N PHE A 160 -4.33 -18.08 9.69
CA PHE A 160 -3.07 -18.11 8.99
C PHE A 160 -2.89 -16.80 8.23
N THR A 161 -1.70 -16.23 8.33
CA THR A 161 -1.32 -15.03 7.58
C THR A 161 -0.13 -15.38 6.71
N VAL A 162 -0.11 -14.85 5.49
CA VAL A 162 1.00 -15.02 4.55
C VAL A 162 1.27 -13.69 3.86
N ASP A 163 2.55 -13.37 3.69
CA ASP A 163 2.99 -12.24 2.89
C ASP A 163 3.36 -12.73 1.48
N ILE A 164 2.69 -12.19 0.46
CA ILE A 164 2.97 -12.52 -0.94
C ILE A 164 4.00 -11.53 -1.47
N GLN A 165 5.25 -11.98 -1.52
CA GLN A 165 6.34 -11.15 -1.99
C GLN A 165 6.07 -10.65 -3.42
N LYS A 166 6.15 -9.32 -3.62
CA LYS A 166 5.97 -8.68 -4.93
C LYS A 166 4.62 -8.96 -5.60
N MET A 167 3.53 -9.14 -4.83
CA MET A 167 2.21 -9.55 -5.36
C MET A 167 1.77 -8.81 -6.64
N TYR A 168 1.87 -7.49 -6.70
CA TYR A 168 1.38 -6.71 -7.84
C TYR A 168 2.19 -6.94 -9.12
N ARG A 169 3.46 -7.38 -9.01
CA ARG A 169 4.30 -7.70 -10.16
C ARG A 169 3.95 -9.05 -10.80
N GLN A 170 3.14 -9.85 -10.13
CA GLN A 170 2.61 -11.11 -10.66
C GLN A 170 1.41 -10.91 -11.59
N ILE A 171 0.91 -9.67 -11.72
CA ILE A 171 -0.20 -9.31 -12.59
C ILE A 171 0.39 -8.79 -13.90
N LEU A 172 0.10 -9.47 -15.01
CA LEU A 172 0.50 -9.01 -16.33
C LEU A 172 -0.36 -7.82 -16.76
N ILE A 173 0.29 -6.80 -17.31
CA ILE A 173 -0.36 -5.64 -17.91
C ILE A 173 -0.59 -5.92 -19.40
N ASP A 174 -1.72 -5.47 -19.93
CA ASP A 174 -2.00 -5.53 -21.37
C ASP A 174 -0.88 -4.82 -22.17
N PRO A 175 -0.26 -5.46 -23.18
CA PRO A 175 0.78 -4.85 -24.01
C PRO A 175 0.40 -3.47 -24.59
N ALA A 176 -0.88 -3.23 -24.89
CA ALA A 176 -1.36 -1.95 -25.38
C ALA A 176 -1.24 -0.81 -24.34
N GLN A 177 -1.07 -1.14 -23.06
CA GLN A 177 -0.98 -0.21 -21.94
C GLN A 177 0.45 -0.06 -21.38
N HIS A 178 1.42 -0.84 -21.84
CA HIS A 178 2.80 -0.78 -21.33
C HIS A 178 3.41 0.62 -21.48
N ASP A 179 3.09 1.31 -22.57
CA ASP A 179 3.57 2.66 -22.87
C ASP A 179 3.05 3.74 -21.91
N LEU A 180 2.04 3.44 -21.10
CA LEU A 180 1.55 4.31 -20.02
C LEU A 180 2.40 4.21 -18.73
N LEU A 181 3.26 3.20 -18.64
CA LEU A 181 4.06 2.88 -17.45
C LEU A 181 5.56 3.06 -17.66
N ARG A 182 5.97 3.83 -18.68
CA ARG A 182 7.39 4.11 -18.96
C ARG A 182 8.00 4.91 -17.81
N ILE A 183 9.31 4.78 -17.60
CA ILE A 183 10.05 5.49 -16.55
C ILE A 183 11.26 6.22 -17.13
N ILE A 184 11.73 7.29 -16.48
CA ILE A 184 12.88 8.13 -16.90
C ILE A 184 14.09 7.90 -16.01
#